data_AF-K2MIB3-F1
#
_entry.id   AF-K2MIB3-F1
#
_cell.length_a   1.000
_cell.length_b   1.000
_cell.length_c   1.000
_cell.angle_alpha   90.00
_cell.angle_beta   90.00
_cell.angle_gamma   90.00
#
_symmetry.space_group_name_H-M   'P 1'
#
loop_
_entity.id
_entity.type
_entity.pdbx_description
1 polymer ?
#
loop_
_entity_poly.entity_id
_entity_poly.type
_entity_poly.pdbx_seq_one_letter_code
_entity_poly.pdbx_strand_id
1 'polypeptide(L)'
;MGGGGSGVRMEDGTLVFPLEGTNTKNGDTENEGKNSNVSLLIYSLKDTTNWTLSKGMSADGCSDPSVVKWEKDKLMMMTACADGRRRVYEIGDKGESWTEALGTLSRVWGNKQKRHEKGVGSGLITATIVERKVMLVTLPVYAKKADGEGNGKGRLHLWLTDNTHIVDIGPVSGEGDDEDEVTASSLLYKSGNNNEDELI
;
A
#
# COMPACT_ATOMS: atom_id res chain seq x y z
N MET A 1 10.60 10.26 3.41
CA MET A 1 9.67 10.87 2.44
C MET A 1 8.27 10.33 2.68
N GLY A 2 7.21 11.06 2.33
CA GLY A 2 5.84 10.51 2.39
C GLY A 2 5.64 9.43 1.33
N GLY A 3 4.84 8.39 1.63
CA GLY A 3 4.65 7.23 0.75
C GLY A 3 3.79 7.43 -0.51
N GLY A 4 3.42 8.68 -0.85
CA GLY A 4 2.70 8.99 -2.09
C GLY A 4 1.19 8.72 -2.08
N GLY A 5 0.58 8.47 -0.91
CA GLY A 5 -0.86 8.20 -0.76
C GLY A 5 -1.52 8.97 0.39
N SER A 6 -2.74 8.57 0.74
CA SER A 6 -3.53 9.18 1.83
C SER A 6 -3.07 8.71 3.21
N GLY A 7 -3.12 9.61 4.20
CA GLY A 7 -3.05 9.26 5.61
C GLY A 7 -4.40 8.81 6.16
N VAL A 8 -4.42 8.39 7.43
CA VAL A 8 -5.64 7.97 8.13
C VAL A 8 -5.83 8.73 9.44
N ARG A 9 -7.10 8.92 9.81
CA ARG A 9 -7.50 9.44 11.11
C ARG A 9 -8.10 8.32 11.94
N MET A 10 -7.53 8.09 13.12
CA MET A 10 -7.98 7.08 14.09
C MET A 10 -9.20 7.57 14.88
N GLU A 11 -9.87 6.64 15.59
CA GLU A 11 -11.04 6.95 16.44
C GLU A 11 -10.71 7.95 17.55
N ASP A 12 -9.53 7.85 18.14
CA ASP A 12 -9.03 8.78 19.17
C ASP A 12 -8.55 10.13 18.60
N GLY A 13 -8.73 10.34 17.29
CA GLY A 13 -8.32 11.56 16.60
C GLY A 13 -6.85 11.59 16.18
N THR A 14 -6.07 10.53 16.46
CA THR A 14 -4.68 10.43 16.00
C THR A 14 -4.63 10.46 14.48
N LEU A 15 -3.77 11.33 13.92
CA LEU A 15 -3.44 11.36 12.50
C LEU A 15 -2.24 10.47 12.25
N VAL A 16 -2.29 9.65 11.21
CA VAL A 16 -1.24 8.70 10.87
C VAL A 16 -0.91 8.80 9.39
N PHE A 17 0.37 8.92 9.07
CA PHE A 17 0.87 8.96 7.71
C PHE A 17 1.92 7.87 7.47
N PRO A 18 1.88 7.21 6.31
CA PRO A 18 2.92 6.27 5.91
C PRO A 18 4.15 7.04 5.41
N LEU A 19 5.33 6.64 5.90
CA LEU A 19 6.61 7.20 5.52
C LEU A 19 7.53 6.13 4.98
N GLU A 20 8.38 6.55 4.05
CA GLU A 20 9.56 5.81 3.62
C GLU A 20 10.81 6.46 4.20
N GLY A 21 11.72 5.64 4.72
CA GLY A 21 13.02 6.03 5.20
C GLY A 21 14.11 5.10 4.68
N THR A 22 15.36 5.44 4.94
CA THR A 22 16.52 4.62 4.59
C THR A 22 17.17 4.14 5.87
N ASN A 23 17.33 2.82 6.00
CA ASN A 23 17.97 2.20 7.16
C ASN A 23 19.49 2.22 6.99
N THR A 24 20.20 2.97 7.84
CA THR A 24 21.66 3.18 7.76
C THR A 24 22.48 2.21 8.62
N LYS A 25 21.85 1.18 9.21
CA LYS A 25 22.52 0.27 10.17
C LYS A 25 23.67 -0.56 9.59
N ASN A 26 23.86 -0.60 8.28
CA ASN A 26 24.98 -1.31 7.67
C ASN A 26 26.02 -0.30 7.18
N GLY A 27 27.04 -0.06 8.00
CA GLY A 27 28.32 0.51 7.56
C GLY A 27 29.14 -0.46 6.68
N ASP A 28 28.49 -1.44 6.05
CA ASP A 28 29.13 -2.38 5.13
C ASP A 28 29.03 -1.83 3.72
N THR A 29 30.07 -1.10 3.34
CA THR A 29 30.41 -0.71 1.96
C THR A 29 30.74 -1.90 1.05
N GLU A 30 30.28 -3.12 1.39
CA GLU A 30 30.51 -4.35 0.61
C GLU A 30 29.23 -4.91 -0.04
N ASN A 31 28.07 -4.29 0.17
CA ASN A 31 26.81 -4.67 -0.51
C ASN A 31 26.16 -3.45 -1.18
N GLU A 32 26.82 -2.86 -2.17
CA GLU A 32 26.30 -1.76 -3.02
C GLU A 32 25.03 -2.09 -3.84
N GLY A 33 24.35 -3.21 -3.53
CA GLY A 33 23.14 -3.68 -4.23
C GLY A 33 21.94 -4.03 -3.34
N LYS A 34 22.00 -3.85 -2.01
CA LYS A 34 20.83 -4.08 -1.14
C LYS A 34 20.04 -2.78 -0.95
N ASN A 35 18.83 -2.73 -1.50
CA ASN A 35 17.89 -1.65 -1.24
C ASN A 35 17.60 -1.58 0.28
N SER A 36 18.03 -0.51 0.94
CA SER A 36 17.90 -0.30 2.39
C SER A 36 16.68 0.54 2.76
N ASN A 37 15.76 0.74 1.82
CA ASN A 37 14.52 1.45 2.07
C ASN A 37 13.63 0.63 3.01
N VAL A 38 13.02 1.34 3.96
CA VAL A 38 12.07 0.80 4.93
C VAL A 38 10.85 1.70 4.99
N SER A 39 9.71 1.09 5.22
CA SER A 39 8.44 1.77 5.42
C SER A 39 8.08 1.79 6.90
N LEU A 40 7.61 2.93 7.38
CA LEU A 40 7.27 3.19 8.78
C LEU A 40 6.08 4.16 8.87
N LEU A 41 5.63 4.45 10.08
CA LEU A 41 4.56 5.41 10.32
C LEU A 41 5.09 6.65 11.02
N ILE A 42 4.46 7.78 10.73
CA ILE A 42 4.51 8.97 11.57
C ILE A 42 3.11 9.30 12.03
N TYR A 43 2.95 9.63 13.31
CA TYR A 43 1.65 9.90 13.88
C TYR A 43 1.68 11.05 14.89
N SER A 44 0.55 11.71 15.03
CA SER A 44 0.35 12.80 15.99
C SER A 44 -1.05 12.70 16.59
N LEU A 45 -1.13 12.87 17.91
CA LEU A 45 -2.38 12.98 18.63
C LEU A 45 -3.05 14.31 18.29
N LYS A 46 -4.38 14.30 18.29
CA LYS A 46 -5.18 15.51 18.10
C LYS A 46 -4.70 16.60 19.07
N ASP A 47 -4.54 17.81 18.56
CA ASP A 47 -4.16 19.01 19.33
C ASP A 47 -2.71 19.02 19.86
N THR A 48 -1.83 18.19 19.29
CA THR A 48 -0.39 18.21 19.58
C THR A 48 0.43 18.63 18.36
N THR A 49 1.46 19.46 18.57
CA THR A 49 2.40 19.87 17.50
C THR A 49 3.50 18.84 17.24
N ASN A 50 3.62 17.84 18.11
CA ASN A 50 4.70 16.86 18.08
C ASN A 50 4.28 15.64 17.26
N TRP A 51 5.16 15.22 16.36
CA TRP A 51 4.99 13.99 15.58
C TRP A 51 5.93 12.91 16.12
N THR A 52 5.42 11.69 16.23
CA THR A 52 6.17 10.52 16.68
C THR A 52 6.32 9.53 15.55
N LEU A 53 7.51 8.94 15.41
CA LEU A 53 7.77 7.85 14.48
C LEU A 53 7.47 6.51 15.15
N SER A 54 6.95 5.55 14.38
CA SER A 54 6.76 4.18 14.85
C SER A 54 8.08 3.55 15.28
N LYS A 55 8.02 2.73 16.33
CA LYS A 55 9.18 1.93 16.79
C LYS A 55 9.51 0.80 15.82
N GLY A 56 8.47 0.20 15.23
CA GLY A 56 8.61 -0.81 14.18
C GLY A 56 8.67 -0.20 12.76
N MET A 57 9.04 -1.05 11.81
CA MET A 57 9.14 -0.74 10.38
C MET A 57 8.99 -2.03 9.56
N SER A 58 8.83 -1.90 8.25
CA SER A 58 8.83 -3.02 7.31
C SER A 58 10.20 -3.72 7.24
N ALA A 59 10.26 -4.82 6.48
CA ALA A 59 11.54 -5.39 6.06
C ALA A 59 12.31 -4.42 5.16
N ASP A 60 13.63 -4.62 5.08
CA ASP A 60 14.50 -3.87 4.17
C ASP A 60 14.10 -4.11 2.70
N GLY A 61 14.22 -3.06 1.90
CA GLY A 61 13.88 -3.04 0.48
C GLY A 61 12.40 -2.85 0.21
N CYS A 62 11.61 -2.37 1.18
CA CYS A 62 10.19 -2.09 1.03
C CYS A 62 9.89 -0.59 1.04
N SER A 63 9.29 -0.10 -0.04
CA SER A 63 8.98 1.30 -0.35
C SER A 63 7.49 1.50 -0.65
N ASP A 64 7.13 2.74 -1.00
CA ASP A 64 5.80 3.12 -1.48
C ASP A 64 4.65 2.70 -0.54
N PRO A 65 4.74 2.98 0.77
CA PRO A 65 3.77 2.49 1.74
C PRO A 65 2.41 3.18 1.60
N SER A 66 1.35 2.39 1.68
CA SER A 66 -0.04 2.84 1.77
C SER A 66 -0.69 2.25 3.02
N VAL A 67 -1.40 3.06 3.79
CA VAL A 67 -1.95 2.66 5.10
C VAL A 67 -3.46 2.85 5.17
N VAL A 68 -4.16 1.91 5.79
CA VAL A 68 -5.60 1.97 6.05
C VAL A 68 -5.96 1.49 7.45
N LYS A 69 -7.13 1.90 7.95
CA LYS A 69 -7.67 1.45 9.23
C LYS A 69 -8.57 0.21 9.05
N TRP A 70 -8.13 -0.95 9.51
CA TRP A 70 -8.87 -2.20 9.30
C TRP A 70 -9.79 -2.61 10.46
N GLU A 71 -9.32 -2.56 11.69
CA GLU A 71 -10.12 -2.87 12.88
C GLU A 71 -10.01 -1.74 13.89
N LYS A 72 -10.63 -1.91 15.06
CA LYS A 72 -10.42 -0.99 16.17
C LYS A 72 -8.93 -1.00 16.54
N ASP A 73 -8.32 0.18 16.55
CA ASP A 73 -6.91 0.40 16.88
C ASP A 73 -5.89 -0.40 16.03
N LYS A 74 -6.32 -0.91 14.87
CA LYS A 74 -5.48 -1.72 13.97
C LYS A 74 -5.35 -1.09 12.59
N LEU A 75 -4.12 -0.96 12.14
CA LEU A 75 -3.76 -0.47 10.82
C LEU A 75 -3.28 -1.63 9.93
N MET A 76 -3.51 -1.48 8.64
CA MET A 76 -2.91 -2.32 7.60
C MET A 76 -2.03 -1.44 6.74
N MET A 77 -0.77 -1.83 6.56
CA MET A 77 0.13 -1.17 5.62
C MET A 77 0.51 -2.12 4.50
N MET A 78 0.31 -1.70 3.26
CA MET A 78 0.85 -2.37 2.09
C MET A 78 2.11 -1.64 1.62
N THR A 79 3.17 -2.39 1.32
CA THR A 79 4.44 -1.89 0.78
C THR A 79 4.78 -2.62 -0.49
N ALA A 80 5.47 -1.95 -1.40
CA ALA A 80 6.11 -2.60 -2.54
C ALA A 80 7.56 -2.93 -2.21
N CYS A 81 7.98 -4.18 -2.42
CA CYS A 81 9.31 -4.61 -2.03
C CYS A 81 10.18 -5.03 -3.22
N ALA A 82 11.49 -4.88 -3.06
CA ALA A 82 12.50 -5.14 -4.09
C ALA A 82 12.52 -6.61 -4.57
N ASP A 83 11.96 -7.54 -3.80
CA ASP A 83 11.76 -8.93 -4.22
C ASP A 83 10.57 -9.11 -5.20
N GLY A 84 9.96 -8.00 -5.64
CA GLY A 84 8.85 -7.96 -6.57
C GLY A 84 7.49 -8.26 -5.95
N ARG A 85 7.43 -8.51 -4.63
CA ARG A 85 6.19 -8.80 -3.92
C ARG A 85 5.69 -7.57 -3.17
N ARG A 86 4.37 -7.47 -3.04
CA ARG A 86 3.75 -6.59 -2.07
C ARG A 86 3.71 -7.28 -0.73
N ARG A 87 4.22 -6.62 0.31
CA ARG A 87 4.10 -7.12 1.68
C ARG A 87 3.04 -6.30 2.40
N VAL A 88 2.26 -6.98 3.22
CA VAL A 88 1.20 -6.35 4.02
C VAL A 88 1.49 -6.59 5.48
N TYR A 89 1.45 -5.54 6.28
CA TYR A 89 1.73 -5.56 7.71
C TYR A 89 0.47 -5.19 8.49
N GLU A 90 0.11 -6.04 9.44
CA GLU A 90 -0.78 -5.69 10.54
C GLU A 90 0.00 -4.89 11.57
N ILE A 91 -0.48 -3.68 11.86
CA ILE A 91 0.16 -2.75 12.76
C ILE A 91 -0.79 -2.46 13.92
N GLY A 92 -0.39 -2.89 15.11
CA GLY A 92 -1.09 -2.65 16.37
C GLY A 92 -0.39 -1.56 17.19
N ASP A 93 -1.00 -1.23 18.33
CA ASP A 93 -0.37 -0.43 19.38
C ASP A 93 0.27 0.87 18.87
N LYS A 94 -0.43 1.60 17.98
CA LYS A 94 0.04 2.86 17.37
C LYS A 94 1.41 2.74 16.67
N GLY A 95 1.74 1.58 16.12
CA GLY A 95 3.01 1.36 15.43
C GLY A 95 4.11 0.74 16.28
N GLU A 96 3.83 0.30 17.51
CA GLU A 96 4.80 -0.45 18.30
C GLU A 96 4.95 -1.90 17.83
N SER A 97 3.84 -2.55 17.47
CA SER A 97 3.81 -3.95 17.01
C SER A 97 3.53 -4.03 15.51
N TRP A 98 4.38 -4.79 14.80
CA TRP A 98 4.27 -5.03 13.36
C TRP A 98 4.34 -6.51 13.09
N THR A 99 3.33 -7.05 12.41
CA THR A 99 3.30 -8.45 12.00
C THR A 99 3.02 -8.52 10.51
N GLU A 100 3.88 -9.20 9.75
CA GLU A 100 3.60 -9.45 8.33
C GLU A 100 2.37 -10.38 8.22
N ALA A 101 1.35 -9.95 7.46
CA ALA A 101 0.08 -10.63 7.29
C ALA A 101 0.19 -11.84 6.34
N LEU A 102 1.08 -12.79 6.67
CA LEU A 102 1.43 -13.95 5.84
C LEU A 102 0.26 -14.92 5.63
N GLY A 103 -0.72 -14.92 6.54
CA GLY A 103 -1.90 -15.78 6.44
C GLY A 103 -3.03 -15.22 5.57
N THR A 104 -2.93 -13.96 5.12
CA THR A 104 -4.02 -13.26 4.43
C THR A 104 -3.55 -12.56 3.15
N LEU A 105 -2.92 -11.39 3.28
CA LEU A 105 -2.71 -10.46 2.16
C LEU A 105 -1.25 -10.31 1.76
N SER A 106 -0.30 -10.60 2.64
CA SER A 106 1.11 -10.43 2.33
C SER A 106 1.53 -11.40 1.25
N ARG A 107 2.28 -10.91 0.26
CA ARG A 107 2.85 -11.69 -0.86
C ARG A 107 1.82 -12.29 -1.81
N VAL A 108 0.54 -11.95 -1.68
CA VAL A 108 -0.50 -12.31 -2.65
C VAL A 108 -0.23 -11.63 -3.99
N TRP A 109 0.01 -10.32 -3.95
CA TRP A 109 0.30 -9.54 -5.16
C TRP A 109 1.80 -9.46 -5.37
N GLY A 110 2.27 -9.82 -6.56
CA GLY A 110 3.67 -9.71 -6.91
C GLY A 110 3.90 -9.77 -8.42
N ASN A 111 4.99 -9.16 -8.85
CA ASN A 111 5.42 -9.16 -10.24
C ASN A 111 6.64 -10.07 -10.41
N LYS A 112 6.48 -11.17 -11.17
CA LYS A 112 7.58 -12.09 -11.50
C LYS A 112 8.61 -11.48 -12.45
N GLN A 113 8.25 -10.41 -13.17
CA GLN A 113 9.09 -9.85 -14.22
C GLN A 113 10.25 -8.98 -13.68
N LYS A 114 10.37 -8.81 -12.34
CA LYS A 114 11.33 -7.89 -11.71
C LYS A 114 11.36 -6.50 -12.38
N ARG A 115 10.25 -6.11 -13.03
CA ARG A 115 10.12 -4.85 -13.75
C ARG A 115 10.18 -3.74 -12.72
N HIS A 116 11.33 -3.08 -12.75
CA HIS A 116 11.80 -1.97 -11.94
C HIS A 116 11.65 -2.13 -10.44
N GLU A 117 12.81 -2.00 -9.80
CA GLU A 117 13.11 -1.98 -8.37
C GLU A 117 12.44 -0.81 -7.61
N LYS A 118 11.37 -0.23 -8.17
CA LYS A 118 10.57 0.85 -7.60
C LYS A 118 9.11 0.46 -7.72
N GLY A 119 8.49 0.18 -6.58
CA GLY A 119 7.05 -0.02 -6.53
C GLY A 119 6.31 1.19 -7.07
N VAL A 120 5.10 0.95 -7.55
CA VAL A 120 4.18 2.04 -7.85
C VAL A 120 3.26 2.21 -6.65
N GLY A 121 3.22 3.44 -6.10
CA GLY A 121 2.27 3.83 -5.06
C GLY A 121 0.85 3.40 -5.43
N SER A 122 0.18 2.73 -4.49
CA SER A 122 -1.09 2.06 -4.75
C SER A 122 -2.22 2.78 -4.04
N GLY A 123 -3.34 2.97 -4.72
CA GLY A 123 -4.55 3.36 -4.05
C GLY A 123 -4.96 2.24 -3.10
N LEU A 124 -5.02 2.52 -1.81
CA LEU A 124 -5.50 1.59 -0.79
C LEU A 124 -6.44 2.34 0.12
N ILE A 125 -7.70 1.91 0.17
CA ILE A 125 -8.71 2.48 1.06
C ILE A 125 -9.52 1.37 1.73
N THR A 126 -10.15 1.72 2.85
CA THR A 126 -11.22 0.90 3.43
C THR A 126 -12.57 1.52 3.10
N ALA A 127 -13.54 0.69 2.75
CA ALA A 127 -14.90 1.10 2.44
C ALA A 127 -15.90 0.17 3.14
N THR A 128 -17.11 0.68 3.37
CA THR A 128 -18.25 -0.14 3.78
C THR A 128 -19.21 -0.24 2.60
N ILE A 129 -19.33 -1.43 2.00
CA ILE A 129 -20.15 -1.71 0.83
C ILE A 129 -21.16 -2.78 1.23
N VAL A 130 -22.46 -2.47 1.12
CA VAL A 130 -23.56 -3.38 1.52
C VAL A 130 -23.32 -3.92 2.95
N GLU A 131 -23.08 -3.01 3.89
CA GLU A 131 -22.83 -3.29 5.32
C GLU A 131 -21.57 -4.11 5.63
N ARG A 132 -20.73 -4.40 4.63
CA ARG A 132 -19.48 -5.14 4.81
C ARG A 132 -18.28 -4.22 4.69
N LYS A 133 -17.38 -4.31 5.67
CA LYS A 133 -16.09 -3.62 5.63
C LYS A 133 -15.15 -4.37 4.69
N VAL A 134 -14.59 -3.66 3.72
CA VAL A 134 -13.65 -4.19 2.73
C VAL A 134 -12.48 -3.25 2.53
N MET A 135 -11.37 -3.77 2.02
CA MET A 135 -10.29 -3.00 1.44
C MET A 135 -10.41 -3.02 -0.08
N LEU A 136 -10.26 -1.84 -0.68
CA LEU A 136 -10.12 -1.68 -2.12
C LEU A 136 -8.67 -1.31 -2.41
N VAL A 137 -8.04 -2.00 -3.37
CA VAL A 137 -6.67 -1.73 -3.76
C VAL A 137 -6.52 -1.68 -5.27
N THR A 138 -5.80 -0.67 -5.77
CA THR A 138 -5.41 -0.58 -7.19
C THR A 138 -3.97 -1.00 -7.38
N LEU A 139 -3.74 -2.00 -8.25
CA LEU A 139 -2.42 -2.57 -8.50
C LEU A 139 -2.17 -2.78 -9.98
N PRO A 140 -0.93 -2.58 -10.46
CA PRO A 140 -0.57 -2.90 -11.83
C PRO A 140 -0.60 -4.42 -12.06
N VAL A 141 -1.22 -4.82 -13.18
CA VAL A 141 -1.22 -6.18 -13.73
C VAL A 141 -0.62 -6.12 -15.13
N TYR A 142 0.34 -6.98 -15.42
CA TYR A 142 1.03 -7.02 -16.71
C TYR A 142 0.64 -8.27 -17.48
N ALA A 143 0.03 -8.09 -18.66
CA ALA A 143 -0.24 -9.21 -19.56
C ALA A 143 1.07 -9.75 -20.13
N LYS A 144 1.11 -11.02 -20.51
CA LYS A 144 2.18 -11.55 -21.37
C LYS A 144 1.83 -11.24 -22.83
N LYS A 145 2.83 -10.88 -23.65
CA LYS A 145 2.63 -10.77 -25.11
C LYS A 145 2.33 -12.15 -25.70
N ALA A 146 1.53 -12.19 -26.76
CA ALA A 146 1.00 -13.42 -27.36
C ALA A 146 2.09 -14.29 -28.04
N ASP A 147 3.21 -13.68 -28.42
CA ASP A 147 4.39 -14.30 -29.03
C ASP A 147 5.42 -14.80 -28.00
N GLY A 148 5.19 -14.56 -26.70
CA GLY A 148 6.08 -15.01 -25.63
C GLY A 148 7.42 -14.25 -25.54
N GLU A 149 7.68 -13.33 -26.48
CA GLU A 149 8.85 -12.44 -26.48
C GLU A 149 8.45 -11.06 -25.95
N GLY A 150 9.02 -10.72 -24.79
CA GLY A 150 8.75 -9.44 -24.14
C GLY A 150 7.51 -9.44 -23.23
N ASN A 151 7.39 -8.36 -22.48
CA ASN A 151 6.35 -8.19 -21.48
C ASN A 151 5.23 -7.32 -22.06
N GLY A 152 3.97 -7.67 -21.79
CA GLY A 152 2.83 -6.91 -22.28
C GLY A 152 2.61 -5.61 -21.52
N LYS A 153 1.73 -4.77 -22.07
CA LYS A 153 1.32 -3.50 -21.49
C LYS A 153 0.70 -3.71 -20.10
N GLY A 154 1.13 -2.91 -19.13
CA GLY A 154 0.54 -2.92 -17.80
C GLY A 154 -0.82 -2.23 -17.76
N ARG A 155 -1.72 -2.72 -16.91
CA ARG A 155 -2.99 -2.07 -16.61
C ARG A 155 -3.21 -2.02 -15.12
N LEU A 156 -3.80 -0.94 -14.62
CA LEU A 156 -4.27 -0.90 -13.23
C LEU A 156 -5.53 -1.75 -13.11
N HIS A 157 -5.50 -2.69 -12.19
CA HIS A 157 -6.68 -3.46 -11.78
C HIS A 157 -7.15 -3.00 -10.41
N LEU A 158 -8.45 -3.02 -10.21
CA LEU A 158 -9.08 -2.85 -8.91
C LEU A 158 -9.30 -4.22 -8.27
N TRP A 159 -8.88 -4.36 -7.03
CA TRP A 159 -9.09 -5.55 -6.23
C TRP A 159 -9.93 -5.21 -5.00
N LEU A 160 -10.76 -6.16 -4.59
CA LEU A 160 -11.57 -6.09 -3.38
C LEU A 160 -11.19 -7.24 -2.46
N THR A 161 -11.02 -6.94 -1.16
CA THR A 161 -10.79 -7.98 -0.16
C THR A 161 -11.48 -7.66 1.16
N ASP A 162 -11.98 -8.69 1.84
CA ASP A 162 -12.46 -8.66 3.22
C ASP A 162 -11.39 -9.17 4.22
N ASN A 163 -10.10 -9.14 3.84
CA ASN A 163 -8.97 -9.76 4.54
C ASN A 163 -8.97 -11.31 4.56
N THR A 164 -9.96 -11.96 3.95
CA THR A 164 -10.04 -13.43 3.83
C THR A 164 -10.11 -13.86 2.36
N HIS A 165 -11.03 -13.26 1.62
CA HIS A 165 -11.26 -13.45 0.19
C HIS A 165 -10.68 -12.28 -0.58
N ILE A 166 -10.20 -12.53 -1.79
CA ILE A 166 -9.63 -11.53 -2.69
C ILE A 166 -10.26 -11.74 -4.06
N VAL A 167 -10.81 -10.67 -4.62
CA VAL A 167 -11.46 -10.69 -5.94
C VAL A 167 -10.81 -9.61 -6.81
N ASP A 168 -10.38 -9.99 -8.00
CA ASP A 168 -10.05 -9.04 -9.06
C ASP A 168 -11.38 -8.52 -9.65
N ILE A 169 -11.66 -7.24 -9.45
CA ILE A 169 -12.83 -6.58 -10.04
C ILE A 169 -12.59 -6.33 -11.54
N GLY A 170 -11.33 -6.15 -11.92
CA GLY A 170 -10.91 -5.96 -13.31
C GLY A 170 -10.16 -4.64 -13.56
N PRO A 171 -9.82 -4.37 -14.83
CA PRO A 171 -9.05 -3.21 -15.22
C PRO A 171 -9.83 -1.91 -15.00
N VAL A 172 -9.17 -0.91 -14.43
CA VAL A 172 -9.68 0.46 -14.22
C VAL A 172 -8.90 1.53 -14.98
N SER A 173 -7.79 1.14 -15.61
CA SER A 173 -7.11 1.97 -16.62
C SER A 173 -7.37 1.41 -18.03
N GLY A 174 -7.21 2.28 -19.03
CA GLY A 174 -7.09 1.84 -20.42
C GLY A 174 -5.88 0.92 -20.63
N GLU A 175 -5.76 0.37 -21.84
CA GLU A 175 -4.47 -0.17 -22.30
C GLU A 175 -3.44 0.95 -22.24
N GLY A 176 -2.34 0.75 -21.53
CA GLY A 176 -1.24 1.72 -21.57
C GLY A 176 -0.77 1.91 -23.01
N ASP A 177 -0.49 3.14 -23.40
CA ASP A 177 0.08 3.41 -24.73
C ASP A 177 1.51 2.82 -24.83
N ASP A 178 2.22 2.81 -23.69
CA ASP A 178 3.57 2.27 -23.54
C ASP A 178 3.63 1.01 -22.67
N GLU A 179 4.62 0.16 -22.95
CA GLU A 179 4.79 -1.16 -22.33
C GLU A 179 5.17 -1.09 -20.84
N ASP A 180 5.58 0.10 -20.37
CA ASP A 180 6.30 0.31 -19.12
C ASP A 180 5.67 1.38 -18.19
N GLU A 181 4.64 2.12 -18.61
CA GLU A 181 4.05 3.19 -17.78
C GLU A 181 2.74 2.76 -17.12
N VAL A 182 2.84 2.15 -15.93
CA VAL A 182 1.71 2.15 -14.99
C VAL A 182 2.02 3.12 -13.86
N THR A 183 1.20 4.16 -13.73
CA THR A 183 1.40 5.28 -12.81
C THR A 183 0.79 5.04 -11.43
N ALA A 184 1.17 5.90 -10.48
CA ALA A 184 0.55 5.93 -9.16
C ALA A 184 -0.97 6.15 -9.26
N SER A 185 -1.71 5.55 -8.34
CA SER A 185 -3.17 5.65 -8.30
C SER A 185 -3.66 6.06 -6.93
N SER A 186 -4.83 6.69 -6.89
CA SER A 186 -5.56 7.01 -5.66
C SER A 186 -6.99 6.51 -5.78
N LEU A 187 -7.57 6.16 -4.62
CA LEU A 187 -8.96 5.73 -4.53
C LEU A 187 -9.71 6.66 -3.59
N LEU A 188 -10.94 6.99 -3.96
CA LEU A 188 -11.89 7.69 -3.12
C LEU A 188 -13.20 6.90 -3.11
N TYR A 189 -13.69 6.57 -1.93
CA TYR A 189 -15.03 6.03 -1.76
C TYR A 189 -15.87 7.05 -1.01
N LYS A 190 -16.97 7.47 -1.64
CA LYS A 190 -18.01 8.28 -1.03
C LYS A 190 -19.31 7.50 -1.10
N SER A 191 -19.86 7.11 0.04
CA SER A 191 -21.20 6.52 0.07
C SER A 191 -22.22 7.58 -0.33
N GLY A 192 -23.01 7.31 -1.37
CA GLY A 192 -24.16 8.13 -1.70
C GLY A 192 -25.23 7.92 -0.63
N ASN A 193 -25.38 8.89 0.26
CA ASN A 193 -26.61 9.02 1.01
C ASN A 193 -27.63 9.63 0.04
N ASN A 194 -28.77 8.99 -0.19
CA ASN A 194 -29.85 9.61 -0.97
C ASN A 194 -30.46 10.85 -0.29
N ASN A 195 -29.91 11.29 0.85
CA ASN A 195 -30.30 12.49 1.56
C ASN A 195 -29.06 13.31 1.92
N GLU A 196 -28.92 14.41 1.19
CA GLU A 196 -28.28 15.68 1.54
C GLU A 196 -26.75 15.80 1.52
N ASP A 197 -26.35 16.95 0.98
CA ASP A 197 -25.01 17.39 0.62
C ASP A 197 -24.06 17.45 1.82
N GLU A 198 -23.05 16.59 1.81
CA GLU A 198 -21.74 16.96 2.35
C GLU A 198 -20.69 16.81 1.24
N LEU A 199 -20.27 17.95 0.71
CA LEU A 199 -19.05 18.10 -0.05
C LEU A 199 -17.88 18.00 0.95
N ILE A 200 -16.94 17.10 0.65
CA ILE A 200 -15.62 17.05 1.30
C ILE A 200 -14.78 18.18 0.72
#